data_AF-A0A545UU46-F1
#
_entry.id   AF-A0A545UU46-F1
#
_cell.length_a   1.000
_cell.length_b   1.000
_cell.length_c   1.000
_cell.angle_alpha   90.00
_cell.angle_beta   90.00
_cell.angle_gamma   90.00
#
_symmetry.space_group_name_H-M   'P 1'
#
loop_
_entity.id
_entity.type
_entity.pdbx_description
1 polymer ?
#
loop_
_entity_poly.entity_id
_entity_poly.type
_entity_poly.pdbx_seq_one_letter_code
_entity_poly.pdbx_strand_id
1 'polypeptide(L)'
;MGSFGADITIVEQPVNIIDMEAFKAFVAAIMRDEDLTLQLANGHTTVKSMGMKTTIVYNKVIHLKGLKSLQTTLLKMEPGTDGSKSIISMMNPSQFELDLGTVIYEVQDKNGQRIGEQKGATYVQRGESSLALHGSVTGDVLSGETRFVGVDVEEENWLKQIMGSIEVVVAA
;
A
#
# COMPACT_ATOMS: atom_id res chain seq x y z
N MET A 1 9.78 -45.71 -0.45
CA MET A 1 10.66 -44.90 -1.31
C MET A 1 10.07 -43.49 -1.36
N GLY A 2 10.87 -42.50 -0.97
CA GLY A 2 10.42 -41.16 -0.60
C GLY A 2 9.88 -40.33 -1.76
N SER A 3 8.95 -39.44 -1.43
CA SER A 3 8.42 -38.39 -2.30
C SER A 3 9.57 -37.52 -2.80
N PHE A 4 10.03 -37.73 -4.05
CA PHE A 4 10.88 -36.77 -4.72
C PHE A 4 10.01 -35.58 -5.11
N GLY A 5 10.18 -34.45 -4.42
CA GLY A 5 9.59 -33.19 -4.84
C GLY A 5 10.05 -32.84 -6.26
N ALA A 6 9.20 -32.13 -7.00
CA ALA A 6 9.56 -31.58 -8.31
C ALA A 6 10.08 -30.15 -8.11
N ASP A 7 11.19 -29.81 -8.77
CA ASP A 7 11.71 -28.45 -8.77
C ASP A 7 10.77 -27.55 -9.57
N ILE A 8 10.13 -26.61 -8.88
CA ILE A 8 9.30 -25.59 -9.51
C ILE A 8 10.21 -24.40 -9.83
N THR A 9 10.54 -24.22 -11.11
CA THR A 9 11.19 -22.99 -11.57
C THR A 9 10.11 -21.95 -11.86
N ILE A 10 10.01 -20.93 -11.00
CA ILE A 10 9.21 -19.74 -11.28
C ILE A 10 10.09 -18.81 -12.12
N VAL A 11 9.71 -18.59 -13.36
CA VAL A 11 10.37 -17.63 -14.25
C VAL A 11 9.68 -16.27 -14.11
N GLU A 12 10.47 -15.20 -14.20
CA GLU A 12 9.91 -13.85 -14.30
C GLU A 12 9.04 -13.75 -15.56
N GLN A 13 7.85 -13.17 -15.39
CA GLN A 13 6.93 -12.94 -16.50
C GLN A 13 6.65 -11.45 -16.59
N PRO A 14 6.79 -10.83 -17.78
CA PRO A 14 6.39 -9.46 -17.98
C PRO A 14 4.88 -9.35 -17.80
N VAL A 15 4.45 -8.54 -16.84
CA VAL A 15 3.05 -8.19 -16.64
C VAL A 15 2.80 -6.86 -17.33
N ASN A 16 1.97 -6.87 -18.36
CA ASN A 16 1.57 -5.65 -19.06
C ASN A 16 0.26 -5.15 -18.47
N ILE A 17 0.25 -3.89 -18.04
CA ILE A 17 -0.99 -3.18 -17.69
C ILE A 17 -1.65 -2.76 -19.00
N ILE A 18 -2.63 -3.54 -19.44
CA ILE A 18 -3.38 -3.28 -20.68
C ILE A 18 -4.50 -2.24 -20.49
N ASP A 19 -4.93 -2.06 -19.24
CA ASP A 19 -5.94 -1.07 -18.83
C ASP A 19 -5.46 -0.41 -17.55
N MET A 20 -4.97 0.82 -17.69
CA MET A 20 -4.44 1.61 -16.60
C MET A 20 -5.54 2.10 -15.65
N GLU A 21 -6.75 2.35 -16.14
CA GLU A 21 -7.87 2.80 -15.30
C GLU A 21 -8.34 1.67 -14.40
N ALA A 22 -8.48 0.45 -14.96
CA ALA A 22 -8.78 -0.74 -14.17
C ALA A 22 -7.68 -1.02 -13.12
N PHE A 23 -6.42 -0.83 -13.48
CA PHE A 23 -5.30 -1.00 -12.55
C PHE A 23 -5.34 0.02 -11.41
N LYS A 24 -5.56 1.31 -11.69
CA LYS A 24 -5.73 2.34 -10.66
C LYS A 24 -6.91 2.05 -9.74
N ALA A 25 -8.04 1.62 -10.30
CA ALA A 25 -9.22 1.24 -9.52
C ALA A 25 -8.93 0.05 -8.60
N PHE A 26 -8.17 -0.94 -9.08
CA PHE A 26 -7.72 -2.06 -8.27
C PHE A 26 -6.80 -1.62 -7.12
N VAL A 27 -5.81 -0.76 -7.38
CA VAL A 27 -4.93 -0.25 -6.32
C VAL A 27 -5.70 0.60 -5.31
N ALA A 28 -6.61 1.47 -5.77
CA ALA A 28 -7.48 2.24 -4.88
C ALA A 28 -8.37 1.34 -4.01
N ALA A 29 -8.88 0.23 -4.56
CA ALA A 29 -9.63 -0.77 -3.82
C ALA A 29 -8.76 -1.48 -2.77
N ILE A 30 -7.48 -1.78 -3.07
CA ILE A 30 -6.51 -2.28 -2.07
C ILE A 30 -6.40 -1.34 -0.87
N MET A 31 -6.36 -0.03 -1.10
CA MET A 31 -6.23 0.95 -0.02
C MET A 31 -7.51 1.07 0.83
N ARG A 32 -8.68 1.02 0.17
CA ARG A 32 -9.97 1.36 0.77
C ARG A 32 -10.72 0.18 1.38
N ASP A 33 -10.67 -0.97 0.73
CA ASP A 33 -11.52 -2.10 1.08
C ASP A 33 -10.77 -3.08 1.99
N GLU A 34 -11.50 -3.77 2.87
CA GLU A 34 -10.93 -4.81 3.73
C GLU A 34 -10.79 -6.15 3.00
N ASP A 35 -11.80 -6.47 2.20
CA ASP A 35 -11.94 -7.76 1.53
C ASP A 35 -12.03 -7.54 0.04
N LEU A 36 -11.09 -8.13 -0.69
CA LEU A 36 -10.96 -8.00 -2.12
C LEU A 36 -11.01 -9.36 -2.77
N THR A 37 -11.61 -9.43 -3.95
CA THR A 37 -11.61 -10.65 -4.75
C THR A 37 -10.92 -10.37 -6.07
N LEU A 38 -9.72 -10.92 -6.24
CA LEU A 38 -9.02 -10.93 -7.51
C LEU A 38 -9.45 -12.18 -8.27
N GLN A 39 -10.15 -11.97 -9.39
CA GLN A 39 -10.51 -13.05 -10.29
C GLN A 39 -9.51 -13.12 -11.45
N LEU A 40 -8.78 -14.22 -11.50
CA LEU A 40 -7.97 -14.60 -12.64
C LEU A 40 -8.82 -15.48 -13.55
N ALA A 41 -9.40 -14.90 -14.59
CA ALA A 41 -10.25 -15.61 -15.56
C ALA A 41 -9.67 -15.55 -16.98
N ASN A 42 -10.04 -16.53 -17.80
CA ASN A 42 -9.67 -16.60 -19.23
C ASN A 42 -8.16 -16.58 -19.51
N GLY A 43 -7.36 -17.00 -18.53
CA GLY A 43 -5.93 -17.06 -18.68
C GLY A 43 -5.48 -18.36 -19.33
N HIS A 44 -4.72 -18.27 -20.41
CA HIS A 44 -4.10 -19.41 -21.05
C HIS A 44 -2.66 -19.55 -20.58
N THR A 45 -2.29 -20.72 -20.06
CA THR A 45 -0.90 -21.03 -19.75
C THR A 45 -0.52 -22.41 -20.28
N THR A 46 0.78 -22.65 -20.35
CA THR A 46 1.34 -23.94 -20.78
C THR A 46 2.03 -24.58 -19.59
N VAL A 47 1.65 -25.82 -19.27
CA VAL A 47 2.40 -26.66 -18.34
C VAL A 47 3.28 -27.61 -19.15
N LYS A 48 4.56 -27.69 -18.77
CA LYS A 48 5.53 -28.64 -19.33
C LYS A 48 6.03 -29.55 -18.21
N SER A 49 6.02 -30.87 -18.45
CA SER A 49 6.60 -31.85 -17.55
C SER A 49 7.02 -33.08 -18.35
N MET A 50 8.21 -33.64 -18.07
CA MET A 50 8.70 -34.88 -18.69
C MET A 50 8.62 -34.90 -20.23
N GLY A 51 8.88 -33.78 -20.90
CA GLY A 51 8.78 -33.66 -22.36
C GLY A 51 7.35 -33.52 -22.90
N MET A 52 6.33 -33.63 -22.05
CA MET A 52 4.94 -33.37 -22.39
C MET A 52 4.62 -31.90 -22.21
N LYS A 53 3.84 -31.34 -23.13
CA LYS A 53 3.35 -29.96 -23.10
C LYS A 53 1.83 -29.99 -23.18
N THR A 54 1.15 -29.35 -22.24
CA THR A 54 -0.31 -29.17 -22.29
C THR A 54 -0.66 -27.71 -22.06
N THR A 55 -1.73 -27.26 -22.73
CA THR A 55 -2.32 -25.95 -22.49
C THR A 55 -3.42 -26.10 -21.46
N ILE A 56 -3.40 -25.24 -20.44
CA ILE A 56 -4.47 -25.18 -19.45
C ILE A 56 -5.08 -23.78 -19.48
N VAL A 57 -6.38 -23.74 -19.21
CA VAL A 57 -7.09 -22.48 -18.93
C VAL A 57 -7.21 -22.39 -17.42
N TYR A 58 -6.65 -21.32 -16.83
CA TYR A 58 -6.83 -21.08 -15.41
C TYR A 58 -8.05 -20.18 -15.17
N ASN A 59 -8.84 -20.59 -14.19
CA ASN A 59 -9.89 -19.79 -13.59
C ASN A 59 -9.70 -19.90 -12.07
N LYS A 60 -9.22 -18.82 -11.45
CA LYS A 60 -8.92 -18.80 -10.02
C LYS A 60 -9.51 -17.55 -9.40
N VAL A 61 -10.30 -17.76 -8.36
CA VAL A 61 -10.76 -16.69 -7.47
C VAL A 61 -9.80 -16.64 -6.30
N ILE A 62 -9.21 -15.47 -6.06
CA ILE A 62 -8.27 -15.23 -4.96
C ILE A 62 -8.90 -14.19 -4.03
N HIS A 63 -9.17 -14.62 -2.80
CA HIS A 63 -9.59 -13.70 -1.74
C HIS A 63 -8.36 -13.08 -1.09
N LEU A 64 -8.38 -11.76 -1.00
CA LEU A 64 -7.27 -10.92 -0.57
C LEU A 64 -7.76 -10.01 0.54
N LYS A 65 -6.87 -9.69 1.48
CA LYS A 65 -7.12 -8.62 2.44
C LYS A 65 -6.56 -7.32 1.87
N GLY A 66 -7.38 -6.30 1.78
CA GLY A 66 -6.92 -4.94 1.55
C GLY A 66 -6.50 -4.28 2.86
N LEU A 67 -6.25 -2.97 2.82
CA LEU A 67 -5.76 -2.22 3.97
C LEU A 67 -6.87 -1.64 4.83
N LYS A 68 -8.06 -1.38 4.26
CA LYS A 68 -9.20 -0.73 4.94
C LYS A 68 -8.77 0.51 5.76
N SER A 69 -8.10 1.44 5.08
CA SER A 69 -7.32 2.53 5.69
C SER A 69 -6.14 1.99 6.49
N LEU A 70 -4.93 2.46 6.18
CA LEU A 70 -3.73 1.96 6.84
C LEU A 70 -3.80 2.30 8.34
N GLN A 71 -3.86 1.26 9.17
CA GLN A 71 -3.87 1.42 10.61
C GLN A 71 -2.49 1.91 11.04
N THR A 72 -2.48 3.05 11.71
CA THR A 72 -1.23 3.67 12.12
C THR A 72 -1.30 4.17 13.54
N THR A 73 -0.14 4.29 14.17
CA THR A 73 0.00 4.80 15.54
C THR A 73 1.18 5.75 15.59
N LEU A 74 0.98 6.95 16.12
CA LEU A 74 2.06 7.90 16.33
C LEU A 74 2.92 7.38 17.49
N LEU A 75 4.14 6.95 17.19
CA LEU A 75 5.08 6.49 18.20
C LEU A 75 5.76 7.65 18.90
N LYS A 76 6.15 8.67 18.14
CA LYS A 76 6.95 9.78 18.66
C LYS A 76 6.83 11.02 17.78
N MET A 77 6.90 12.19 18.42
CA MET A 77 7.16 13.46 17.76
C MET A 77 8.40 14.10 18.38
N GLU A 78 9.30 14.60 17.52
CA GLU A 78 10.54 15.26 17.92
C GLU A 78 10.71 16.58 17.16
N PRO A 79 11.40 17.58 17.72
CA PRO A 79 11.88 18.71 16.94
C PRO A 79 12.84 18.23 15.84
N GLY A 80 12.59 18.63 14.60
CA GLY A 80 13.42 18.36 13.43
C GLY A 80 14.10 19.63 12.91
N THR A 81 15.04 19.46 11.96
CA THR A 81 15.75 20.58 11.32
C THR A 81 14.81 21.56 10.59
N ASP A 82 13.71 21.05 10.03
CA ASP A 82 12.73 21.81 9.24
C ASP A 82 11.34 21.87 9.91
N GLY A 83 11.30 21.79 11.25
CA GLY A 83 10.05 21.83 12.03
C GLY A 83 9.93 20.65 12.98
N SER A 84 9.00 19.74 12.69
CA SER A 84 8.72 18.56 13.50
C SER A 84 8.99 17.28 12.70
N LYS A 85 9.47 16.25 13.40
CA LYS A 85 9.61 14.89 12.90
C LYS A 85 8.63 13.99 13.61
N SER A 86 7.78 13.31 12.86
CA SER A 86 6.82 12.32 13.39
C SER A 86 7.29 10.92 13.01
N ILE A 87 7.27 10.00 13.97
CA ILE A 87 7.51 8.57 13.74
C ILE A 87 6.19 7.85 13.91
N ILE A 88 5.72 7.21 12.85
CA ILE A 88 4.43 6.54 12.77
C ILE A 88 4.68 5.04 12.59
N SER A 89 4.09 4.19 13.44
CA SER A 89 3.99 2.75 13.19
C SER A 89 2.80 2.50 12.27
N MET A 90 2.93 1.53 11.37
CA MET A 90 1.90 1.13 10.42
C MET A 90 1.73 -0.39 10.46
N MET A 91 0.48 -0.85 10.49
CA MET A 91 0.15 -2.27 10.40
C MET A 91 -0.54 -2.56 9.07
N ASN A 92 0.10 -3.38 8.25
CA ASN A 92 -0.44 -3.85 6.99
C ASN A 92 -0.84 -5.35 7.09
N PRO A 93 -2.15 -5.65 7.19
CA PRO A 93 -2.63 -7.03 7.21
C PRO A 93 -2.69 -7.69 5.82
N SER A 94 -2.43 -6.94 4.75
CA SER A 94 -2.53 -7.39 3.37
C SER A 94 -1.37 -8.30 2.94
N GLN A 95 -1.63 -9.12 1.92
CA GLN A 95 -0.56 -9.82 1.21
C GLN A 95 0.26 -8.88 0.30
N PHE A 96 -0.18 -7.65 0.07
CA PHE A 96 0.51 -6.68 -0.78
C PHE A 96 1.48 -5.80 0.00
N GLU A 97 2.55 -5.42 -0.68
CA GLU A 97 3.43 -4.32 -0.25
C GLU A 97 3.28 -3.20 -1.27
N LEU A 98 3.33 -1.96 -0.81
CA LEU A 98 3.12 -0.79 -1.66
C LEU A 98 4.26 0.20 -1.45
N ASP A 99 4.94 0.53 -2.55
CA ASP A 99 5.84 1.67 -2.62
C ASP A 99 5.08 2.86 -3.19
N LEU A 100 4.88 3.86 -2.34
CA LEU A 100 4.16 5.08 -2.69
C LEU A 100 5.11 6.24 -3.00
N GLY A 101 6.44 6.02 -2.95
CA GLY A 101 7.42 7.09 -3.09
C GLY A 101 7.38 8.07 -1.92
N THR A 102 7.65 9.34 -2.19
CA THR A 102 7.65 10.40 -1.19
C THR A 102 6.27 11.05 -1.11
N VAL A 103 5.49 10.63 -0.13
CA VAL A 103 4.12 11.12 0.07
C VAL A 103 4.13 12.43 0.83
N ILE A 104 3.30 13.38 0.38
CA ILE A 104 2.97 14.62 1.08
C ILE A 104 1.68 14.39 1.87
N TYR A 105 1.76 14.56 3.18
CA TYR A 105 0.68 14.37 4.13
C TYR A 105 0.19 15.72 4.65
N GLU A 106 -1.11 15.95 4.51
CA GLU A 106 -1.80 16.97 5.26
C GLU A 106 -2.05 16.47 6.68
N VAL A 107 -1.62 17.26 7.67
CA VAL A 107 -1.89 16.96 9.09
C VAL A 107 -3.17 17.70 9.47
N GLN A 108 -4.20 16.96 9.84
CA GLN A 108 -5.52 17.50 10.19
C GLN A 108 -5.83 17.24 11.67
N ASP A 109 -6.50 18.21 12.32
CA ASP A 109 -7.05 18.03 13.66
C ASP A 109 -8.32 17.13 13.65
N LYS A 110 -8.93 16.93 14.82
CA LYS A 110 -10.16 16.14 14.96
C LYS A 110 -11.36 16.66 14.17
N ASN A 111 -11.35 17.94 13.79
CA ASN A 111 -12.40 18.59 13.03
C ASN A 111 -12.12 18.54 11.51
N GLY A 112 -11.01 17.93 11.09
CA GLY A 112 -10.56 17.92 9.70
C GLY A 112 -9.91 19.24 9.26
N GLN A 113 -9.57 20.13 10.21
CA GLN A 113 -8.88 21.37 9.88
C GLN A 113 -7.38 21.10 9.74
N ARG A 114 -6.80 21.52 8.61
CA ARG A 114 -5.37 21.45 8.36
C ARG A 114 -4.59 22.26 9.42
N ILE A 115 -3.70 21.58 10.13
CA ILE A 115 -2.79 22.13 11.15
C ILE A 115 -1.31 22.00 10.76
N GLY A 116 -1.02 21.39 9.61
CA GLY A 116 0.35 21.22 9.16
C GLY A 116 0.47 20.45 7.85
N GLU A 117 1.72 20.28 7.43
CA GLU A 117 2.10 19.43 6.31
C GLU A 117 3.41 18.74 6.66
N GLN A 118 3.47 17.44 6.41
CA GLN A 118 4.69 16.65 6.54
C GLN A 118 4.84 15.72 5.35
N LYS A 119 6.08 15.32 5.06
CA LYS A 119 6.39 14.41 3.96
C LYS A 119 7.35 13.32 4.36
N GLY A 120 7.31 12.19 3.66
CA GLY A 120 8.22 11.08 3.90
C GLY A 120 8.10 9.95 2.87
N ALA A 121 9.20 9.22 2.70
CA ALA A 121 9.25 8.03 1.87
C ALA A 121 8.36 6.93 2.48
N THR A 122 7.30 6.56 1.78
CA THR A 122 6.24 5.70 2.29
C THR A 122 6.26 4.35 1.61
N TYR A 123 6.83 3.38 2.32
CA TYR A 123 6.81 1.98 1.93
C TYR A 123 5.96 1.17 2.91
N VAL A 124 4.80 0.72 2.44
CA VAL A 124 3.85 -0.08 3.24
C VAL A 124 4.24 -1.55 3.11
N GLN A 125 5.12 -2.00 4.00
CA GLN A 125 5.55 -3.40 4.09
C GLN A 125 4.45 -4.29 4.63
N ARG A 126 4.53 -5.60 4.38
CA ARG A 126 3.63 -6.56 5.04
C ARG A 126 3.93 -6.62 6.53
N GLY A 127 2.89 -6.61 7.36
CA GLY A 127 3.01 -6.63 8.82
C GLY A 127 3.29 -5.25 9.40
N GLU A 128 4.09 -5.20 10.46
CA GLU A 128 4.43 -3.95 11.14
C GLU A 128 5.62 -3.26 10.48
N SER A 129 5.50 -1.95 10.27
CA SER A 129 6.56 -1.09 9.72
C SER A 129 6.51 0.30 10.36
N SER A 130 7.57 1.09 10.17
CA SER A 130 7.62 2.46 10.69
C SER A 130 7.99 3.46 9.61
N LEU A 131 7.37 4.64 9.68
CA LEU A 131 7.50 5.75 8.74
C LEU A 131 7.96 7.00 9.48
N ALA A 132 8.94 7.70 8.92
CA ALA A 132 9.37 9.01 9.41
C ALA A 132 8.84 10.11 8.51
N LEU A 133 8.06 11.03 9.08
CA LEU A 133 7.53 12.20 8.40
C LEU A 133 8.20 13.47 8.90
N HIS A 134 8.48 14.39 8.00
CA HIS A 134 9.19 15.65 8.27
C HIS A 134 8.39 16.84 7.73
N GLY A 135 8.28 17.90 8.52
CA GLY A 135 7.67 19.16 8.08
C GLY A 135 7.11 19.98 9.22
N SER A 136 6.33 21.01 8.89
CA SER A 136 5.82 21.97 9.86
C SER A 136 4.42 21.58 10.36
N VAL A 137 4.24 21.60 11.68
CA VAL A 137 2.93 21.44 12.32
C VAL A 137 2.77 22.56 13.35
N THR A 138 1.67 23.31 13.26
CA THR A 138 1.43 24.50 14.10
C THR A 138 0.50 24.23 15.28
N GLY A 139 -0.06 23.03 15.39
CA GLY A 139 -0.96 22.62 16.49
C GLY A 139 -0.40 21.44 17.30
N ASP A 140 -1.08 21.13 18.41
CA ASP A 140 -0.77 19.94 19.19
C ASP A 140 -1.19 18.69 18.41
N VAL A 141 -0.22 17.85 18.07
CA VAL A 141 -0.51 16.52 17.51
C VAL A 141 -0.85 15.58 18.65
N LEU A 142 -2.16 15.41 18.86
CA LEU A 142 -2.70 14.50 19.86
C LEU A 142 -3.03 13.15 19.23
N SER A 143 -2.59 12.09 19.90
CA SER A 143 -2.82 10.71 19.49
C SER A 143 -4.34 10.42 19.44
N GLY A 144 -4.81 9.82 18.35
CA GLY A 144 -6.22 9.46 18.15
C GLY A 144 -7.14 10.62 17.70
N GLU A 145 -6.70 11.87 17.80
CA GLU A 145 -7.41 13.04 17.29
C GLU A 145 -6.83 13.56 15.97
N THR A 146 -5.54 13.34 15.73
CA THR A 146 -4.84 13.83 14.53
C THR A 146 -4.88 12.83 13.40
N ARG A 147 -5.16 13.31 12.18
CA ARG A 147 -5.13 12.49 10.95
C ARG A 147 -4.01 12.92 10.02
N PHE A 148 -3.41 11.94 9.35
CA PHE A 148 -2.42 12.18 8.30
C PHE A 148 -3.06 11.76 6.99
N VAL A 149 -3.40 12.72 6.14
CA VAL A 149 -4.07 12.45 4.87
C VAL A 149 -3.06 12.60 3.76
N GLY A 150 -2.77 11.52 3.03
CA GLY A 150 -1.91 11.61 1.85
C GLY A 150 -2.62 12.41 0.77
N VAL A 151 -2.09 13.57 0.41
CA VAL A 151 -2.73 14.48 -0.56
C VAL A 151 -2.02 14.51 -1.90
N ASP A 152 -0.71 14.22 -1.91
CA ASP A 152 0.11 14.23 -3.13
C ASP A 152 1.36 13.34 -2.95
N VAL A 153 2.11 13.16 -4.04
CA VAL A 153 3.46 12.55 -4.04
C VAL A 153 4.44 13.47 -4.77
N GLU A 154 5.70 13.50 -4.34
CA GLU A 154 6.71 14.33 -5.01
C GLU A 154 7.01 13.82 -6.43
N GLU A 155 6.95 12.49 -6.62
CA GLU A 155 7.24 11.87 -7.91
C GLU A 155 6.13 12.13 -8.95
N GLU A 156 6.53 12.54 -10.15
CA GLU A 156 5.65 12.69 -11.32
C GLU A 156 5.24 11.31 -11.86
N ASN A 157 4.27 10.65 -11.22
CA ASN A 157 3.80 9.33 -11.62
C ASN A 157 2.28 9.17 -11.44
N TRP A 158 1.76 7.99 -11.79
CA TRP A 158 0.33 7.67 -11.72
C TRP A 158 -0.23 7.62 -10.29
N LEU A 159 0.63 7.53 -9.26
CA LEU A 159 0.20 7.52 -7.86
C LEU A 159 -0.49 8.85 -7.48
N LYS A 160 -0.05 9.98 -8.04
CA LYS A 160 -0.71 11.30 -7.86
C LYS A 160 -2.22 11.24 -8.07
N GLN A 161 -2.68 10.38 -8.99
CA GLN A 161 -4.09 10.26 -9.34
C GLN A 161 -4.91 9.45 -8.31
N ILE A 162 -4.26 8.65 -7.48
CA ILE A 162 -4.90 7.83 -6.45
C ILE A 162 -4.61 8.30 -5.01
N MET A 163 -3.74 9.30 -4.82
CA MET A 163 -3.33 9.78 -3.50
C MET A 163 -4.50 10.24 -2.63
N GLY A 164 -5.50 10.92 -3.20
CA GLY A 164 -6.69 11.36 -2.46
C GLY A 164 -7.54 10.20 -1.88
N SER A 165 -7.21 8.94 -2.19
CA SER A 165 -7.84 7.76 -1.58
C SER A 165 -7.06 7.19 -0.39
N ILE A 166 -5.92 7.79 -0.01
CA ILE A 166 -5.04 7.30 1.06
C ILE A 166 -5.32 8.11 2.33
N GLU A 167 -6.29 7.65 3.11
CA GLU A 167 -6.50 8.15 4.46
C GLU A 167 -5.63 7.31 5.43
N VAL A 168 -4.65 7.95 6.06
CA VAL A 168 -3.88 7.35 7.16
C VAL A 168 -4.48 7.87 8.47
N VAL A 169 -5.35 7.05 9.04
CA VAL A 169 -5.93 7.35 10.35
C VAL A 169 -4.99 6.82 11.41
N VAL A 170 -4.44 7.73 12.20
CA VAL A 170 -3.59 7.39 13.34
C VAL A 170 -4.48 7.13 14.55
N ALA A 171 -4.61 5.87 14.95
CA ALA A 171 -5.24 5.48 16.20
C ALA A 171 -4.22 5.45 17.34
N ALA A 172 -4.59 6.04 18.47
CA ALA A 172 -3.95 5.82 19.76
C ALA A 172 -4.53 4.57 20.42
#